data_AF-A0A540MHL5-F1
#
_entry.id   AF-A0A540MHL5-F1
#
_cell.length_a   1.000
_cell.length_b   1.000
_cell.length_c   1.000
_cell.angle_alpha   90.00
_cell.angle_beta   90.00
_cell.angle_gamma   90.00
#
_symmetry.space_group_name_H-M   'P 1'
#
loop_
_entity.id
_entity.type
_entity.pdbx_description
1 polymer ?
#
loop_
_entity_poly.entity_id
_entity_poly.type
_entity_poly.pdbx_seq_one_letter_code
_entity_poly.pdbx_strand_id
1 'polypeptide(L)'
;MSELTILCDVQACAIIYGKHDTQDEVWPSSVGVQRTYTKFKTMLSMEQTKKHLNMETFLRQRIEKEKDQLRKQKKKNHEKEMSIMMSKCLIGRSLQGFNMEDLNDLGWMINHKVEEINRKMKKVNDELAQNEQSKPCGKNTTATSDQRQNDEHAASSGITYGDDDPTRPSATSADGGA
;
A
#
# COMPACT_ATOMS: atom_id res chain seq x y z
N MET A 1 5.33 -34.93 19.78
CA MET A 1 6.40 -34.14 19.11
C MET A 1 7.04 -34.85 17.92
N SER A 2 6.73 -36.12 17.64
CA SER A 2 7.32 -36.89 16.52
C SER A 2 6.82 -36.49 15.12
N GLU A 3 5.63 -35.91 15.00
CA GLU A 3 5.09 -35.47 13.70
C GLU A 3 6.05 -34.52 12.97
N LEU A 4 6.64 -33.55 13.69
CA LEU A 4 7.58 -32.59 13.10
C LEU A 4 8.79 -33.30 12.49
N THR A 5 9.37 -34.27 13.19
CA THR A 5 10.53 -35.02 12.72
C THR A 5 10.19 -35.96 11.56
N ILE A 6 8.97 -36.52 11.55
CA ILE A 6 8.53 -37.45 10.51
C ILE A 6 8.13 -36.71 9.23
N LEU A 7 7.30 -35.67 9.35
CA LEU A 7 6.73 -34.98 8.19
C LEU A 7 7.71 -34.01 7.53
N CYS A 8 8.60 -33.40 8.32
CA CYS A 8 9.55 -32.41 7.79
C CYS A 8 10.96 -32.97 7.62
N ASP A 9 11.20 -34.25 7.96
CA ASP A 9 12.52 -34.90 7.95
C ASP A 9 13.61 -34.05 8.64
N VAL A 10 13.28 -33.53 9.82
CA VAL A 10 14.19 -32.72 10.63
C VAL A 10 14.59 -33.45 11.90
N GLN A 11 15.80 -33.17 12.39
CA GLN A 11 16.20 -33.57 13.74
C GLN A 11 15.76 -32.51 14.73
N ALA A 12 14.91 -32.88 15.68
CA ALA A 12 14.38 -31.98 16.71
C ALA A 12 14.47 -32.63 18.09
N CYS A 13 14.58 -31.80 19.11
CA CYS A 13 14.53 -32.21 20.51
C CYS A 13 13.91 -31.09 21.35
N ALA A 14 13.36 -31.43 22.51
CA ALA A 14 12.79 -30.47 23.45
C ALA A 14 13.15 -30.84 24.89
N ILE A 15 13.37 -29.80 25.70
CA ILE A 15 13.57 -29.89 27.15
C ILE A 15 12.55 -28.92 27.77
N ILE A 16 11.65 -29.44 28.58
CA ILE A 16 10.53 -28.68 29.15
C ILE A 16 10.69 -28.69 30.67
N TYR A 17 10.74 -27.49 31.26
CA TYR A 17 10.81 -27.31 32.70
C TYR A 17 9.43 -26.98 33.25
N GLY A 18 8.84 -27.91 34.00
CA GLY A 18 7.61 -27.65 34.75
C GLY A 18 7.89 -26.84 36.01
N LYS A 19 7.03 -25.87 36.33
CA LYS A 19 7.21 -24.96 37.49
C LYS A 19 7.19 -25.69 38.85
N HIS A 20 6.56 -26.87 38.90
CA HIS A 20 6.39 -27.67 40.10
C HIS A 20 6.96 -29.09 39.96
N ASP A 21 7.61 -29.38 38.84
CA ASP A 21 8.14 -30.69 38.56
C ASP A 21 9.57 -30.79 39.08
N THR A 22 9.90 -31.93 39.68
CA THR A 22 11.25 -32.21 40.19
C THR A 22 12.23 -32.60 39.09
N GLN A 23 11.75 -32.90 37.88
CA GLN A 23 12.53 -33.31 36.73
C GLN A 23 12.02 -32.64 35.46
N ASP A 24 12.91 -32.41 34.50
CA ASP A 24 12.60 -31.92 33.16
C ASP A 24 11.99 -33.01 32.27
N GLU A 25 10.96 -32.64 31.51
CA GLU A 25 10.43 -33.51 30.46
C GLU A 25 11.31 -33.37 29.22
N VAL A 26 11.91 -34.47 28.80
CA VAL A 26 12.85 -34.52 27.67
C VAL A 26 12.31 -35.37 26.54
N TRP A 27 12.36 -34.82 25.32
CA TRP A 27 11.93 -35.51 24.10
C TRP A 27 13.02 -35.44 23.02
N PRO A 28 13.29 -36.54 22.28
CA PRO A 28 12.62 -37.84 22.31
C PRO A 28 13.09 -38.79 23.43
N SER A 29 14.31 -38.62 23.92
CA SER A 29 14.89 -39.28 25.10
C SER A 29 16.13 -38.50 25.52
N SER A 30 16.66 -38.71 26.73
CA SER A 30 17.88 -38.02 27.18
C SER A 30 19.06 -38.21 26.22
N VAL A 31 19.22 -39.43 25.67
CA VAL A 31 20.26 -39.75 24.67
C VAL A 31 19.98 -39.05 23.34
N GLY A 32 18.71 -39.02 22.90
CA GLY A 32 18.31 -38.35 21.65
C GLY A 32 18.50 -36.83 21.71
N VAL A 33 18.19 -36.21 22.85
CA VAL A 33 18.45 -34.79 23.12
C VAL A 33 19.95 -34.52 23.07
N GLN A 34 20.76 -35.29 23.79
CA GLN A 34 22.22 -35.11 23.81
C GLN A 34 22.81 -35.21 22.40
N ARG A 35 22.43 -36.22 21.61
CA ARG A 35 22.88 -36.37 20.23
C ARG A 35 22.55 -35.14 19.38
N THR A 36 21.31 -34.65 19.47
CA THR A 36 20.84 -33.50 18.70
C THR A 36 21.56 -32.21 19.14
N TYR A 37 21.74 -32.04 20.45
CA TYR A 37 22.44 -30.91 21.05
C TYR A 37 23.93 -30.87 20.67
N THR A 38 24.64 -32.00 20.76
CA THR A 38 26.04 -32.09 20.36
C THR A 38 26.19 -31.76 18.88
N LYS A 39 25.33 -32.32 18.02
CA LYS A 39 25.34 -32.01 16.59
C LYS A 39 25.11 -30.51 16.33
N PHE A 40 24.13 -29.90 17.02
CA PHE A 40 23.88 -28.46 16.93
C PHE A 40 25.12 -27.64 17.33
N LYS A 41 25.80 -28.00 18.43
CA LYS A 41 27.02 -27.35 18.90
C LYS A 41 28.21 -27.47 17.94
N THR A 42 28.27 -28.55 17.16
CA THR A 42 29.33 -28.75 16.14
C THR A 42 29.11 -27.97 14.84
N MET A 43 27.91 -27.42 14.61
CA MET A 43 27.63 -26.58 13.43
C MET A 43 28.33 -25.23 13.53
N LEU A 44 28.59 -24.57 12.39
CA LEU A 44 29.20 -23.24 12.37
C LEU A 44 28.25 -22.21 13.02
N SER A 45 28.79 -21.19 13.69
CA SER A 45 27.99 -20.14 14.39
C SER A 45 26.94 -19.48 13.48
N MET A 46 27.29 -19.25 12.21
CA MET A 46 26.35 -18.70 11.23
C MET A 46 25.18 -19.64 10.96
N GLU A 47 25.39 -20.97 10.96
CA GLU A 47 24.34 -21.97 10.77
C GLU A 47 23.47 -22.12 12.02
N GLN A 48 24.07 -22.06 13.21
CA GLN A 48 23.34 -22.09 14.49
C GLN A 48 22.37 -20.91 14.64
N THR A 49 22.75 -19.74 14.12
CA THR A 49 22.00 -18.49 14.35
C THR A 49 21.08 -18.12 13.18
N LYS A 50 21.30 -18.67 11.98
CA LYS A 50 20.58 -18.31 10.74
C LYS A 50 19.06 -18.32 10.86
N LYS A 51 18.51 -19.17 11.74
CA LYS A 51 17.06 -19.32 11.98
C LYS A 51 16.73 -19.51 13.47
N HIS A 52 17.51 -18.90 14.38
CA HIS A 52 17.08 -18.84 15.76
C HIS A 52 15.84 -17.93 15.85
N LEU A 53 14.70 -18.47 16.29
CA LEU A 53 13.49 -17.70 16.51
C LEU A 53 13.20 -17.58 18.00
N ASN A 54 13.34 -16.36 18.53
CA ASN A 54 12.86 -16.04 19.86
C ASN A 54 11.34 -15.82 19.79
N MET A 55 10.57 -16.70 20.43
CA MET A 55 9.11 -16.65 20.39
C MET A 55 8.54 -15.37 20.99
N GLU A 56 9.15 -14.87 22.07
CA GLU A 56 8.71 -13.62 22.70
C GLU A 56 8.89 -12.44 21.73
N THR A 57 10.07 -12.29 21.14
CA THR A 57 10.37 -11.24 20.16
C THR A 57 9.47 -11.37 18.93
N PHE A 58 9.29 -12.59 18.42
CA PHE A 58 8.42 -12.86 17.28
C PHE A 58 6.97 -12.44 17.55
N LEU A 59 6.42 -12.82 18.71
CA LEU A 59 5.06 -12.44 19.10
C LEU A 59 4.94 -10.92 19.29
N ARG A 60 5.92 -10.27 19.94
CA ARG A 60 5.96 -8.81 20.08
C ARG A 60 5.95 -8.11 18.73
N GLN A 61 6.76 -8.57 17.78
CA GLN A 61 6.81 -8.03 16.41
C GLN A 61 5.45 -8.20 15.69
N ARG A 62 4.81 -9.36 15.83
CA ARG A 62 3.47 -9.59 15.27
C ARG A 62 2.43 -8.67 15.88
N ILE A 63 2.43 -8.50 17.19
CA ILE A 63 1.51 -7.58 17.89
C ILE A 63 1.71 -6.15 17.37
N GLU A 64 2.95 -5.70 17.22
CA GLU A 64 3.20 -4.34 16.71
C GLU A 64 2.74 -4.19 15.26
N LYS A 65 2.97 -5.20 14.42
CA LYS A 65 2.47 -5.21 13.04
C LYS A 65 0.95 -5.10 12.97
N GLU A 66 0.23 -5.84 13.81
CA GLU A 66 -1.24 -5.76 13.88
C GLU A 66 -1.72 -4.40 14.40
N LYS A 67 -1.03 -3.83 15.42
CA LYS A 67 -1.31 -2.46 15.89
C LYS A 67 -1.12 -1.43 14.77
N ASP A 68 -0.07 -1.55 13.97
CA ASP A 68 0.18 -0.69 12.83
C ASP A 68 -0.92 -0.78 11.77
N GLN A 69 -1.38 -2.00 11.47
CA GLN A 69 -2.49 -2.20 10.55
C GLN A 69 -3.77 -1.56 11.08
N LEU A 70 -4.06 -1.73 12.38
CA LEU A 70 -5.20 -1.09 13.02
C LEU A 70 -5.12 0.44 12.94
N ARG A 71 -3.96 1.04 13.23
CA ARG A 71 -3.74 2.50 13.08
C ARG A 71 -4.02 2.96 11.65
N LYS A 72 -3.50 2.25 10.65
CA LYS A 72 -3.74 2.56 9.23
C LYS A 72 -5.21 2.47 8.86
N GLN A 73 -5.92 1.43 9.32
CA GLN A 73 -7.34 1.28 9.02
C GLN A 73 -8.19 2.34 9.70
N LYS A 74 -7.92 2.69 10.97
CA LYS A 74 -8.60 3.80 11.65
C LYS A 74 -8.42 5.12 10.90
N LYS A 75 -7.20 5.43 10.47
CA LYS A 75 -6.93 6.63 9.65
C LYS A 75 -7.72 6.61 8.35
N LYS A 76 -7.70 5.51 7.59
CA LYS A 76 -8.46 5.37 6.34
C LYS A 76 -9.97 5.49 6.56
N ASN A 77 -10.50 4.93 7.65
CA ASN A 77 -11.92 5.04 7.98
C ASN A 77 -12.29 6.50 8.29
N HIS A 78 -11.48 7.18 9.10
CA HIS A 78 -11.70 8.58 9.43
C HIS A 78 -11.64 9.47 8.17
N GLU A 79 -10.68 9.25 7.26
CA GLU A 79 -10.61 9.96 5.97
C GLU A 79 -11.88 9.75 5.13
N LYS A 80 -12.43 8.53 5.10
CA LYS A 80 -13.68 8.21 4.40
C LYS A 80 -14.89 8.86 5.05
N GLU A 81 -15.00 8.78 6.38
CA GLU A 81 -16.06 9.43 7.16
C GLU A 81 -16.06 10.93 6.87
N MET A 82 -14.89 11.56 6.90
CA MET A 82 -14.77 12.98 6.61
C MET A 82 -15.11 13.33 5.15
N SER A 83 -14.71 12.51 4.19
CA SER A 83 -15.11 12.69 2.78
C SER A 83 -16.63 12.62 2.59
N ILE A 84 -17.29 11.66 3.25
CA ILE A 84 -18.76 11.54 3.24
C ILE A 84 -19.39 12.77 3.90
N MET A 85 -18.84 13.24 5.02
CA MET A 85 -19.33 14.41 5.73
C MET A 85 -19.22 15.67 4.85
N MET A 86 -18.08 15.90 4.22
CA MET A 86 -17.88 17.04 3.31
C MET A 86 -18.88 17.00 2.14
N SER A 87 -19.09 15.83 1.53
CA SER A 87 -20.08 15.66 0.46
C SER A 87 -21.50 16.03 0.91
N LYS A 88 -21.92 15.60 2.11
CA LYS A 88 -23.22 15.98 2.68
C LYS A 88 -23.35 17.50 2.87
N CYS A 89 -22.29 18.16 3.33
CA CYS A 89 -22.27 19.62 3.52
C CYS A 89 -22.41 20.37 2.20
N LEU A 90 -21.72 19.90 1.15
CA LEU A 90 -21.79 20.50 -0.19
C LEU A 90 -23.19 20.42 -0.81
N ILE A 91 -23.98 19.40 -0.45
CA ILE A 91 -25.38 19.24 -0.89
C ILE A 91 -26.35 20.03 0.03
N GLY A 92 -25.82 20.82 0.97
CA GLY A 92 -26.60 21.70 1.85
C GLY A 92 -27.20 21.02 3.08
N ARG A 93 -26.74 19.82 3.47
CA ARG A 93 -27.16 19.20 4.74
C ARG A 93 -26.53 19.92 5.93
N SER A 94 -27.28 20.02 7.03
CA SER A 94 -26.82 20.68 8.25
C SER A 94 -25.68 19.90 8.92
N LEU A 95 -24.82 20.64 9.64
CA LEU A 95 -23.77 20.09 10.51
C LEU A 95 -24.31 19.68 11.89
N GLN A 96 -25.61 19.40 12.01
CA GLN A 96 -26.16 18.91 13.28
C GLN A 96 -25.66 17.49 13.56
N GLY A 97 -25.10 17.28 14.74
CA GLY A 97 -24.55 15.99 15.19
C GLY A 97 -23.04 15.87 15.12
N PHE A 98 -22.33 16.91 14.66
CA PHE A 98 -20.86 16.94 14.68
C PHE A 98 -20.38 17.30 16.08
N ASN A 99 -19.38 16.57 16.58
CA ASN A 99 -18.67 17.00 17.78
C ASN A 99 -17.58 18.04 17.41
N MET A 100 -16.94 18.63 18.42
CA MET A 100 -15.93 19.66 18.19
C MET A 100 -14.67 19.15 17.46
N GLU A 101 -14.30 17.88 17.68
CA GLU A 101 -13.18 17.24 16.99
C GLU A 101 -13.51 17.04 15.51
N ASP A 102 -14.70 16.53 15.19
CA ASP A 102 -15.17 16.33 13.81
C ASP A 102 -15.20 17.66 13.04
N LEU A 103 -15.65 18.75 13.68
CA LEU A 103 -15.67 20.08 13.06
C LEU A 103 -14.26 20.61 12.79
N ASN A 104 -13.31 20.37 13.70
CA ASN A 104 -11.93 20.77 13.53
C ASN A 104 -11.26 19.98 12.39
N ASP A 105 -11.49 18.67 12.35
CA ASP A 105 -10.96 17.80 11.29
C ASP A 105 -11.57 18.14 9.92
N LEU A 106 -12.86 18.49 9.88
CA LEU A 106 -13.53 18.98 8.67
C LEU A 106 -12.94 20.31 8.20
N GLY A 107 -12.71 21.25 9.11
CA GLY A 107 -12.07 22.53 8.82
C GLY A 107 -10.67 22.35 8.23
N TRP A 108 -9.86 21.48 8.83
CA TRP A 108 -8.53 21.14 8.32
C TRP A 108 -8.59 20.53 6.90
N MET A 109 -9.53 19.60 6.66
CA MET A 109 -9.69 18.98 5.34
C MET A 109 -10.12 19.99 4.27
N ILE A 110 -11.04 20.89 4.59
CA ILE A 110 -11.47 21.97 3.69
C ILE A 110 -10.27 22.83 3.32
N ASN A 111 -9.48 23.26 4.31
CA ASN A 111 -8.29 24.08 4.06
C ASN A 111 -7.29 23.35 3.15
N HIS A 112 -7.03 22.07 3.41
CA HIS A 112 -6.16 21.25 2.57
C HIS A 112 -6.68 21.13 1.12
N LYS A 113 -8.00 21.00 0.92
CA LYS A 113 -8.61 20.94 -0.41
C LYS A 113 -8.51 22.27 -1.15
N VAL A 114 -8.72 23.39 -0.47
CA VAL A 114 -8.53 24.74 -1.02
C VAL A 114 -7.08 24.93 -1.46
N GLU A 115 -6.10 24.52 -0.63
CA GLU A 115 -4.69 24.55 -1.00
C GLU A 115 -4.38 23.67 -2.22
N GLU A 116 -4.94 22.46 -2.29
CA GLU A 116 -4.77 21.55 -3.42
C GLU A 116 -5.30 22.17 -4.73
N ILE A 117 -6.49 22.80 -4.67
CA ILE A 117 -7.10 23.51 -5.81
C ILE A 117 -6.21 24.68 -6.23
N ASN A 118 -5.75 25.51 -5.29
CA ASN A 118 -4.88 26.65 -5.58
C ASN A 118 -3.56 26.22 -6.23
N ARG A 119 -2.95 25.12 -5.76
CA ARG A 119 -1.74 24.54 -6.36
C ARG A 119 -2.00 24.07 -7.80
N LYS A 120 -3.12 23.38 -8.05
CA LYS A 120 -3.52 22.93 -9.39
C LYS A 120 -3.80 24.10 -10.33
N MET A 121 -4.50 25.13 -9.85
CA MET A 121 -4.77 26.35 -10.62
C MET A 121 -3.48 27.06 -11.02
N LYS A 122 -2.53 27.19 -10.08
CA LYS A 122 -1.20 27.75 -10.38
C LYS A 122 -0.46 26.95 -11.44
N LYS A 123 -0.44 25.61 -11.32
CA LYS A 123 0.22 24.72 -12.29
C LYS A 123 -0.34 24.90 -13.71
N VAL A 124 -1.67 24.93 -13.84
CA VAL A 124 -2.34 25.17 -15.13
C VAL A 124 -2.00 26.56 -15.70
N ASN A 125 -1.98 27.59 -14.84
CA ASN A 125 -1.62 28.94 -15.27
C ASN A 125 -0.16 29.05 -15.75
N ASP A 126 0.77 28.39 -15.04
CA ASP A 126 2.18 28.35 -15.42
C ASP A 126 2.37 27.58 -16.75
N GLU A 127 1.65 26.48 -16.97
CA GLU A 127 1.64 25.71 -18.23
C GLU A 127 1.08 26.53 -19.41
N LEU A 128 0.00 27.31 -19.18
CA LEU A 128 -0.55 28.22 -20.18
C LEU A 128 0.42 29.35 -20.54
N ALA A 129 1.10 29.94 -19.56
CA ALA A 129 2.09 30.98 -19.78
C ALA A 129 3.31 30.50 -20.60
N GLN A 130 3.71 29.23 -20.43
CA GLN A 130 4.78 28.62 -21.23
C GLN A 130 4.33 28.28 -22.66
N ASN A 131 3.07 27.91 -22.86
CA ASN A 131 2.50 27.67 -24.19
C ASN A 131 2.44 28.96 -25.03
N GLU A 132 2.09 30.10 -24.43
CA GLU A 132 2.00 31.38 -25.15
C GLU A 132 3.37 31.96 -25.58
N GLN A 133 4.48 31.57 -24.94
CA GLN A 133 5.84 31.99 -25.30
C GLN A 133 6.48 31.15 -26.43
N SER A 134 5.81 30.09 -26.90
CA SER A 134 6.28 29.23 -27.99
C SER A 134 5.73 29.58 -29.38
N LYS A 135 4.91 30.64 -29.52
CA LYS A 135 4.48 31.14 -30.84
C LYS A 135 5.65 31.84 -31.54
N PRO A 136 6.16 31.35 -32.69
CA PRO A 136 7.16 32.08 -33.46
C PRO A 136 6.53 33.34 -34.06
N CYS A 137 7.14 34.48 -33.75
CA CYS A 137 6.96 35.73 -34.48
C CYS A 137 7.41 35.53 -35.93
N GLY A 138 6.46 35.29 -36.84
CA GLY A 138 6.70 35.27 -38.28
C GLY A 138 6.84 36.70 -38.80
N LYS A 139 8.06 37.07 -39.18
CA LYS A 139 8.38 38.35 -39.81
C LYS A 139 7.73 38.45 -41.20
N ASN A 140 7.23 39.64 -41.50
CA ASN A 140 6.65 40.06 -42.78
C ASN A 140 7.58 39.77 -43.96
N THR A 141 7.03 39.30 -45.08
CA THR A 141 7.54 39.64 -46.41
C THR A 141 6.39 39.71 -47.41
N THR A 142 6.23 40.90 -47.97
CA THR A 142 5.27 41.29 -49.01
C THR A 142 5.67 40.69 -50.36
N ALA A 143 4.74 40.02 -51.05
CA ALA A 143 4.59 40.06 -52.51
C ALA A 143 3.26 39.41 -52.96
N THR A 144 2.32 40.27 -53.39
CA THR A 144 1.44 40.20 -54.57
C THR A 144 0.71 38.89 -54.98
N SER A 145 -0.62 38.97 -54.82
CA SER A 145 -1.76 38.68 -55.72
C SER A 145 -1.92 37.37 -56.52
N ASP A 146 -3.16 36.88 -56.40
CA ASP A 146 -3.99 36.06 -57.30
C ASP A 146 -3.66 34.58 -57.52
N GLN A 147 -4.53 33.67 -57.04
CA GLN A 147 -5.68 33.16 -57.81
C GLN A 147 -6.41 31.99 -57.07
N ARG A 148 -7.71 32.20 -56.84
CA ARG A 148 -8.92 31.33 -56.74
C ARG A 148 -8.90 29.80 -56.54
N GLN A 149 -10.07 29.36 -55.98
CA GLN A 149 -10.75 28.04 -55.93
C GLN A 149 -10.27 27.07 -54.83
N ASN A 150 -11.09 26.28 -54.15
CA ASN A 150 -12.52 26.17 -53.80
C ASN A 150 -12.60 24.89 -52.90
N ASP A 151 -13.77 24.63 -52.29
CA ASP A 151 -14.25 23.34 -51.75
C ASP A 151 -14.15 23.07 -50.23
N GLU A 152 -15.25 23.44 -49.55
CA GLU A 152 -16.27 22.59 -48.90
C GLU A 152 -15.94 21.42 -47.93
N HIS A 153 -16.80 21.39 -46.89
CA HIS A 153 -17.21 20.32 -45.96
C HIS A 153 -16.33 20.05 -44.72
N ALA A 154 -16.73 20.48 -43.53
CA ALA A 154 -17.86 20.08 -42.68
C ALA A 154 -17.47 19.01 -41.65
N ALA A 155 -17.72 19.37 -40.39
CA ALA A 155 -17.40 18.65 -39.17
C ALA A 155 -18.09 17.29 -39.05
N SER A 156 -17.44 16.34 -38.38
CA SER A 156 -18.00 15.61 -37.23
C SER A 156 -17.02 14.53 -36.76
N SER A 157 -16.65 14.56 -35.49
CA SER A 157 -16.31 13.35 -34.75
C SER A 157 -16.50 13.61 -33.27
N GLY A 158 -17.62 13.11 -32.77
CA GLY A 158 -17.85 12.96 -31.34
C GLY A 158 -16.92 11.91 -30.75
N ILE A 159 -16.60 12.06 -29.46
CA ILE A 159 -16.04 10.98 -28.67
C ILE A 159 -16.90 10.79 -27.44
N THR A 160 -17.41 9.56 -27.36
CA THR A 160 -18.24 8.96 -26.33
C THR A 160 -17.44 8.67 -25.06
N TYR A 161 -18.15 8.67 -23.93
CA TYR A 161 -17.68 8.21 -22.63
C TYR A 161 -17.19 6.76 -22.68
N GLY A 162 -16.02 6.50 -22.09
CA GLY A 162 -15.50 5.17 -21.81
C GLY A 162 -15.14 5.06 -20.33
N ASP A 163 -15.89 4.23 -19.62
CA ASP A 163 -15.67 3.84 -18.22
C ASP A 163 -14.46 2.90 -18.12
N ASP A 164 -13.46 3.27 -17.31
CA ASP A 164 -12.40 2.36 -16.88
C ASP A 164 -12.60 2.00 -15.39
N ASP A 165 -13.11 0.79 -15.17
CA ASP A 165 -13.23 0.11 -13.87
C ASP A 165 -11.93 -0.70 -13.58
N PRO A 166 -11.14 -0.36 -12.54
CA PRO A 166 -9.89 -1.06 -12.26
C PRO A 166 -10.09 -2.09 -11.14
N THR A 167 -10.81 -3.18 -11.43
CA THR A 167 -10.81 -4.34 -10.51
C THR A 167 -10.78 -5.68 -11.25
N ARG A 168 -9.60 -6.11 -11.71
CA ARG A 168 -9.36 -7.53 -12.00
C ARG A 168 -7.92 -7.96 -11.64
N PRO A 169 -7.73 -8.96 -10.78
CA PRO A 169 -6.41 -9.53 -10.54
C PRO A 169 -6.01 -10.50 -11.66
N SER A 170 -4.81 -10.32 -12.21
CA SER A 170 -4.18 -11.24 -13.15
C SER A 170 -3.79 -12.54 -12.44
N ALA A 171 -4.34 -13.65 -12.91
CA ALA A 171 -3.86 -14.99 -12.57
C ALA A 171 -2.69 -15.33 -13.49
N THR A 172 -1.54 -15.68 -12.91
CA THR A 172 -0.44 -16.33 -13.64
C THR A 172 -0.38 -17.79 -13.22
N SER A 173 -0.59 -18.66 -14.20
CA SER A 173 -0.56 -20.12 -14.11
C SER A 173 0.84 -20.64 -13.79
N ALA A 174 0.89 -21.68 -12.98
CA ALA A 174 1.97 -22.64 -12.95
C ALA A 174 2.01 -23.40 -14.28
N ASP A 175 3.22 -23.64 -14.79
CA ASP A 175 3.46 -24.68 -15.78
C ASP A 175 4.58 -25.58 -15.25
N GLY A 176 4.36 -26.88 -15.38
CA GLY A 176 5.27 -27.94 -14.97
C GLY A 176 5.58 -28.85 -16.15
N GLY A 177 6.75 -29.49 -16.09
CA GLY A 177 7.24 -30.48 -17.05
C GLY A 177 8.69 -30.15 -17.44
N ALA A 178 9.68 -31.05 -17.37
CA ALA A 178 9.70 -32.49 -17.14
C ALA A 178 10.99 -32.87 -16.39
#